data_AF-A0A915PB83-F1
#
_entry.id   AF-A0A915PB83-F1
#
_cell.length_a   1.000
_cell.length_b   1.000
_cell.length_c   1.000
_cell.angle_alpha   90.00
_cell.angle_beta   90.00
_cell.angle_gamma   90.00
#
_symmetry.space_group_name_H-M   'P 1'
#
loop_
_entity.id
_entity.type
_entity.pdbx_description
1 polymer ?
#
loop_
_entity_poly.entity_id
_entity_poly.type
_entity_poly.pdbx_seq_one_letter_code
_entity_poly.pdbx_strand_id
1 'polypeptide(L)'
;MGHLTALIILDITYFLIFIMPIFEYKNVLVTGNVSENLLFLSSINPEASSISLIIFAISAIIYLIIGIITKYKTDLNTPTMKKLYRSLSLIVFLNLGLLLIYYILSKIIAGHSLKNYKIITVNAWFIVSYFGNVYLIGQAANVPILFINSSDYRNAYLKEFNLIKTFFKKIFNNSPTTISVIPKVININKITPISS
;
A
#
# COMPACT_ATOMS: atom_id res chain seq x y z
N MET A 1 -7.41 -22.01 1.09
CA MET A 1 -6.36 -21.98 0.04
C MET A 1 -6.78 -21.18 -1.20
N GLY A 2 -7.99 -21.35 -1.75
CA GLY A 2 -8.39 -20.68 -3.01
C GLY A 2 -8.26 -19.13 -3.04
N HIS A 3 -8.57 -18.43 -1.95
CA HIS A 3 -8.47 -16.96 -1.90
C HIS A 3 -7.02 -16.45 -1.97
N LEU A 4 -6.08 -17.15 -1.35
CA LEU A 4 -4.66 -16.77 -1.38
C LEU A 4 -4.08 -16.98 -2.78
N THR A 5 -4.42 -18.09 -3.43
CA THR A 5 -4.01 -18.36 -4.81
C THR A 5 -4.55 -17.31 -5.77
N ALA A 6 -5.82 -16.91 -5.63
CA ALA A 6 -6.42 -15.86 -6.45
C ALA A 6 -5.73 -14.50 -6.26
N LEU A 7 -5.37 -14.13 -5.02
CA LEU A 7 -4.59 -12.92 -4.73
C LEU A 7 -3.21 -12.96 -5.37
N ILE A 8 -2.48 -14.06 -5.24
CA ILE A 8 -1.16 -14.23 -5.86
C ILE A 8 -1.24 -14.13 -7.38
N ILE A 9 -2.26 -14.75 -8.00
CA ILE A 9 -2.47 -14.65 -9.45
C ILE A 9 -2.76 -13.20 -9.86
N LEU A 10 -3.60 -12.49 -9.10
CA LEU A 10 -3.90 -11.08 -9.35
C LEU A 10 -2.64 -10.21 -9.26
N ASP A 11 -1.84 -10.39 -8.21
CA ASP A 11 -0.61 -9.62 -7.98
C ASP A 11 0.45 -9.89 -9.07
N ILE A 12 0.60 -11.16 -9.49
CA ILE A 12 1.48 -11.53 -10.61
C ILE A 12 0.97 -10.90 -11.91
N THR A 13 -0.33 -10.97 -12.16
CA THR A 13 -0.94 -10.37 -13.36
C THR A 13 -0.73 -8.86 -13.39
N TYR A 14 -0.91 -8.20 -12.25
CA TYR A 14 -0.64 -6.77 -12.10
C TYR A 14 0.84 -6.45 -12.36
N PHE A 15 1.76 -7.22 -11.78
CA PHE A 15 3.18 -7.07 -12.02
C PHE A 15 3.55 -7.21 -13.51
N LEU A 16 3.02 -8.23 -14.19
CA LEU A 16 3.28 -8.48 -15.60
C LEU A 16 2.71 -7.38 -16.51
N ILE A 17 1.52 -6.86 -16.20
CA ILE A 17 0.87 -5.85 -17.05
C ILE A 17 1.48 -4.45 -16.83
N PHE A 18 1.81 -4.09 -15.58
CA PHE A 18 2.16 -2.72 -15.25
C PHE A 18 3.66 -2.49 -14.99
N ILE A 19 4.40 -3.51 -14.54
CA ILE A 19 5.82 -3.37 -14.18
C ILE A 19 6.73 -3.93 -15.27
N MET A 20 6.38 -5.07 -15.87
CA MET A 20 7.20 -5.71 -16.90
C MET A 20 7.51 -4.80 -18.11
N PRO A 21 6.57 -4.02 -18.66
CA PRO A 21 6.84 -3.14 -19.80
C PRO A 21 7.87 -2.04 -19.51
N ILE A 22 8.07 -1.70 -18.23
CA ILE A 22 9.02 -0.64 -17.81
C ILE A 22 10.46 -1.12 -18.00
N PHE A 23 10.73 -2.41 -17.81
CA PHE A 23 12.06 -3.00 -18.00
C PHE A 23 12.53 -3.01 -19.46
N GLU A 24 11.62 -2.84 -20.42
CA GLU A 24 11.98 -2.72 -21.84
C GLU A 24 12.62 -1.34 -22.14
N TYR A 25 12.43 -0.34 -21.28
CA TYR A 25 12.98 1.00 -21.46
C TYR A 25 14.32 1.19 -20.71
N LYS A 26 15.43 0.90 -21.40
CA LYS A 26 16.80 0.91 -20.86
C LYS A 26 17.31 2.24 -20.27
N ASN A 27 16.66 3.37 -20.57
CA ASN A 27 17.16 4.71 -20.21
C ASN A 27 16.26 5.47 -19.22
N VAL A 28 15.35 4.77 -18.55
CA VAL A 28 14.38 5.40 -17.65
C VAL A 28 14.83 5.20 -16.21
N LEU A 29 15.16 6.32 -15.56
CA LEU A 29 15.47 6.36 -14.13
C LEU A 29 14.17 6.31 -13.34
N VAL A 30 13.63 5.10 -13.14
CA VAL A 30 12.55 4.82 -12.18
C VAL A 30 13.14 4.24 -10.91
N THR A 31 12.66 4.68 -9.75
CA THR A 31 13.12 4.13 -8.45
C THR A 31 12.47 2.78 -8.11
N GLY A 32 11.55 2.31 -8.95
CA GLY A 32 10.70 1.15 -8.68
C GLY A 32 9.46 1.49 -7.85
N ASN A 33 9.27 2.75 -7.44
CA ASN A 33 8.04 3.20 -6.80
C ASN A 33 6.84 2.99 -7.75
N VAL A 34 5.79 2.33 -7.26
CA VAL A 34 4.56 2.04 -8.02
C VAL A 34 3.95 3.31 -8.61
N SER A 35 4.00 4.43 -7.88
CA SER A 35 3.48 5.73 -8.35
C SER A 35 4.27 6.30 -9.53
N GLU A 36 5.60 6.16 -9.52
CA GLU A 36 6.45 6.56 -10.64
C GLU A 36 6.23 5.66 -11.87
N ASN A 37 6.12 4.35 -11.62
CA ASN A 37 5.84 3.38 -12.67
C ASN A 37 4.50 3.68 -13.36
N LEU A 38 3.47 4.03 -12.59
CA LEU A 38 2.16 4.41 -13.13
C LEU A 38 2.23 5.73 -13.91
N LEU A 39 2.97 6.72 -13.41
CA LEU A 39 3.19 8.00 -14.10
C LEU A 39 3.93 7.79 -15.42
N PHE A 40 4.99 6.99 -15.42
CA PHE A 40 5.76 6.65 -16.61
C PHE A 40 4.90 5.89 -17.64
N LEU A 41 4.16 4.87 -17.21
CA LEU A 41 3.24 4.14 -18.07
C LEU A 41 2.16 5.06 -18.66
N SER A 42 1.64 6.00 -17.86
CA SER A 42 0.66 7.00 -18.33
C SER A 42 1.21 7.98 -19.35
N SER A 43 2.54 8.18 -19.37
CA SER A 43 3.21 9.03 -20.34
C SER A 43 3.43 8.35 -21.69
N ILE A 44 3.65 7.03 -21.68
CA ILE A 44 3.83 6.22 -22.89
C ILE A 44 2.48 5.83 -23.49
N ASN A 45 1.58 5.35 -22.65
CA ASN A 45 0.26 4.90 -23.04
C ASN A 45 -0.80 5.62 -22.19
N PRO A 46 -1.26 6.80 -22.65
CA PRO A 46 -2.30 7.55 -21.95
C PRO A 46 -3.59 6.75 -21.73
N GLU A 47 -3.91 5.80 -22.61
CA GLU A 47 -5.11 4.95 -22.51
C GLU A 47 -5.00 3.98 -21.34
N ALA A 48 -3.81 3.44 -21.06
CA ALA A 48 -3.57 2.59 -19.88
C ALA A 48 -3.87 3.33 -18.57
N SER A 49 -3.64 4.65 -18.52
CA SER A 49 -4.00 5.47 -17.37
C SER A 49 -5.50 5.69 -17.19
N SER A 50 -6.28 5.52 -18.26
CA SER A 50 -7.75 5.60 -18.22
C SER A 50 -8.37 4.33 -17.63
N ILE A 51 -7.72 3.17 -17.77
CA ILE A 51 -8.19 1.90 -17.19
C ILE A 51 -8.32 2.01 -15.66
N SER A 52 -7.34 2.61 -14.99
CA SER A 52 -7.39 2.83 -13.54
C SER A 52 -8.58 3.71 -13.12
N LEU A 53 -8.92 4.72 -13.93
CA LEU A 53 -10.06 5.61 -13.69
C LEU A 53 -11.40 4.90 -13.92
N ILE A 54 -11.47 4.00 -14.91
CA ILE A 54 -12.66 3.17 -15.16
C ILE A 54 -12.90 2.20 -13.98
N ILE A 55 -11.87 1.47 -13.55
CA ILE A 55 -11.95 0.56 -12.40
C ILE A 55 -12.39 1.32 -11.15
N PHE A 56 -11.89 2.54 -10.98
CA PHE A 56 -12.28 3.43 -9.91
C PHE A 56 -13.75 3.84 -9.98
N ALA A 57 -14.21 4.31 -11.14
CA ALA A 57 -15.61 4.70 -11.35
C ALA A 57 -16.55 3.54 -11.05
N ILE A 58 -16.20 2.32 -11.51
CA ILE A 58 -16.93 1.10 -11.20
C ILE A 58 -16.98 0.87 -9.68
N SER A 59 -15.86 1.00 -8.98
CA SER A 59 -15.79 0.82 -7.52
C SER A 59 -16.67 1.83 -6.78
N ALA A 60 -16.64 3.11 -7.19
CA ALA A 60 -17.47 4.15 -6.62
C ALA A 60 -18.97 3.87 -6.83
N ILE A 61 -19.34 3.40 -8.04
CA ILE A 61 -20.72 2.99 -8.35
C ILE A 61 -21.15 1.80 -7.47
N ILE A 62 -20.29 0.80 -7.29
CA ILE A 62 -20.56 -0.35 -6.41
C ILE A 62 -20.81 0.14 -4.97
N TYR A 63 -19.95 1.00 -4.43
CA TYR A 63 -20.14 1.55 -3.08
C TYR A 63 -21.42 2.36 -2.94
N LEU A 64 -21.78 3.13 -3.96
CA LEU A 64 -23.04 3.89 -4.00
C LEU A 64 -24.25 2.95 -4.02
N ILE A 65 -24.23 1.91 -4.85
CA ILE A 65 -25.28 0.88 -4.92
C ILE A 65 -25.43 0.19 -3.56
N ILE A 66 -24.31 -0.23 -2.94
CA ILE A 66 -24.34 -0.83 -1.60
C ILE A 66 -24.95 0.15 -0.60
N GLY A 67 -24.49 1.41 -0.57
CA GLY A 67 -25.03 2.43 0.33
C GLY A 67 -26.54 2.66 0.16
N ILE A 68 -27.03 2.66 -1.09
CA ILE A 68 -28.45 2.75 -1.42
C ILE A 68 -29.21 1.51 -0.94
N ILE A 69 -28.76 0.30 -1.31
CA ILE A 69 -29.41 -0.95 -0.92
C ILE A 69 -29.53 -1.06 0.59
N THR A 70 -28.44 -0.78 1.30
CA THR A 70 -28.42 -0.77 2.76
C THR A 70 -29.45 0.23 3.30
N LYS A 71 -29.66 1.37 2.63
CA LYS A 71 -30.52 2.45 3.14
C LYS A 71 -31.99 2.05 3.09
N TYR A 72 -32.36 1.34 2.04
CA TYR A 72 -33.73 0.91 1.82
C TYR A 72 -34.07 -0.45 2.46
N LYS A 73 -33.09 -1.31 2.72
CA LYS A 73 -33.33 -2.67 3.25
C LYS A 73 -33.16 -2.82 4.75
N THR A 74 -32.64 -1.84 5.46
CA THR A 74 -32.34 -1.99 6.90
C THR A 74 -32.84 -0.83 7.73
N ASP A 75 -33.25 -1.12 8.97
CA ASP A 75 -33.59 -0.09 9.94
C ASP A 75 -32.30 0.64 10.39
N LEU A 76 -32.16 1.85 9.87
CA LEU A 76 -31.05 2.76 10.11
C LEU A 76 -30.92 3.19 11.58
N ASN A 77 -31.95 2.95 12.39
CA ASN A 77 -31.93 3.33 13.79
C ASN A 77 -31.11 2.40 14.67
N THR A 78 -30.81 1.19 14.19
CA THR A 78 -30.00 0.23 14.95
C THR A 78 -28.53 0.69 15.06
N PRO A 79 -27.91 0.55 16.25
CA PRO A 79 -26.53 1.00 16.47
C PRO A 79 -25.52 0.29 15.56
N THR A 80 -25.78 -0.97 15.21
CA THR A 80 -24.96 -1.75 14.27
C THR A 80 -24.95 -1.13 12.88
N MET A 81 -26.12 -0.75 12.37
CA MET A 81 -26.24 -0.13 11.04
C MET A 81 -25.58 1.24 11.00
N LYS A 82 -25.72 2.05 12.07
CA LYS A 82 -25.00 3.34 12.19
C LYS A 82 -23.48 3.17 12.11
N LYS A 83 -22.93 2.14 12.76
CA LYS A 83 -21.49 1.82 12.67
C LYS A 83 -21.08 1.35 11.28
N LEU A 84 -21.89 0.50 10.63
CA LEU A 84 -21.64 0.05 9.26
C LEU A 84 -21.59 1.26 8.30
N TYR A 85 -22.57 2.15 8.38
CA TYR A 85 -22.63 3.36 7.56
C TYR A 85 -21.44 4.28 7.78
N ARG A 86 -21.07 4.51 9.04
CA ARG A 86 -19.89 5.29 9.39
C ARG A 86 -18.63 4.70 8.77
N SER A 87 -18.46 3.37 8.84
CA SER A 87 -17.32 2.68 8.26
C SER A 87 -17.29 2.82 6.75
N LEU A 88 -18.42 2.54 6.09
CA LEU A 88 -18.56 2.62 4.65
C LEU A 88 -18.29 4.04 4.14
N SER A 89 -18.85 5.05 4.81
CA SER A 89 -18.64 6.45 4.48
C SER A 89 -17.17 6.86 4.65
N LEU A 90 -16.50 6.42 5.72
CA LEU A 90 -15.07 6.71 5.92
C LEU A 90 -14.18 6.02 4.87
N ILE A 91 -14.46 4.75 4.55
CA ILE A 91 -13.75 3.98 3.51
C ILE A 91 -13.91 4.67 2.15
N VAL A 92 -15.13 5.04 1.79
CA VAL A 92 -15.43 5.73 0.54
C VAL A 92 -14.74 7.10 0.52
N PHE A 93 -14.85 7.88 1.60
CA PHE A 93 -14.25 9.21 1.68
C PHE A 93 -12.72 9.17 1.56
N LEU A 94 -12.05 8.29 2.30
CA LEU A 94 -10.60 8.18 2.26
C LEU A 94 -10.10 7.53 0.97
N ASN A 95 -10.65 6.39 0.56
CA ASN A 95 -10.17 5.71 -0.65
C ASN A 95 -10.47 6.52 -1.90
N LEU A 96 -11.71 7.01 -2.06
CA LEU A 96 -12.08 7.76 -3.25
C LEU A 96 -11.49 9.16 -3.23
N GLY A 97 -11.53 9.84 -2.09
CA GLY A 97 -10.99 11.20 -1.96
C GLY A 97 -9.48 11.24 -2.22
N LEU A 98 -8.71 10.37 -1.58
CA LEU A 98 -7.25 10.39 -1.71
C LEU A 98 -6.79 9.90 -3.10
N LEU A 99 -7.50 8.95 -3.71
CA LEU A 99 -7.23 8.55 -5.09
C LEU A 99 -7.53 9.68 -6.08
N LEU A 100 -8.66 10.37 -5.92
CA LEU A 100 -9.01 11.50 -6.78
C LEU A 100 -7.97 12.61 -6.69
N ILE A 101 -7.54 12.96 -5.48
CA ILE A 101 -6.47 13.93 -5.23
C ILE A 101 -5.19 13.52 -5.94
N TYR A 102 -4.75 12.27 -5.72
CA TYR A 102 -3.55 11.72 -6.37
C TYR A 102 -3.64 11.77 -7.89
N TYR A 103 -4.78 11.38 -8.48
CA TYR A 103 -4.99 11.37 -9.92
C TYR A 103 -4.96 12.77 -10.53
N ILE A 104 -5.69 13.73 -9.94
CA ILE A 104 -5.74 15.11 -10.42
C ILE A 104 -4.32 15.72 -10.41
N LEU A 105 -3.60 15.56 -9.30
CA LEU A 105 -2.24 16.08 -9.16
C LEU A 105 -1.28 15.43 -10.15
N SER A 106 -1.36 14.11 -10.33
CA SER A 106 -0.54 13.38 -11.29
C SER A 106 -0.77 13.87 -12.72
N LYS A 107 -2.02 14.16 -13.11
CA LYS A 107 -2.35 14.71 -14.43
C LYS A 107 -1.89 16.15 -14.62
N ILE A 108 -2.01 17.00 -13.60
CA ILE A 108 -1.50 18.38 -13.63
C ILE A 108 0.03 18.37 -13.85
N ILE A 109 0.74 17.55 -13.08
CA ILE A 109 2.20 17.44 -13.15
C ILE A 109 2.64 16.81 -14.49
N ALA A 110 1.97 15.75 -14.94
CA ALA A 110 2.25 15.14 -16.24
C ALA A 110 2.04 16.16 -17.38
N GLY A 111 0.92 16.90 -17.37
CA GLY A 111 0.61 17.90 -18.38
C GLY A 111 1.60 19.07 -18.42
N HIS A 112 2.16 19.45 -17.27
CA HIS A 112 3.08 20.58 -17.14
C HIS A 112 4.56 20.19 -17.35
N SER A 113 4.95 18.97 -16.94
CA SER A 113 6.34 18.50 -17.00
C SER A 113 6.70 17.85 -18.33
N LEU A 114 5.80 17.07 -18.94
CA LEU A 114 6.12 16.30 -20.16
C LEU A 114 6.03 17.10 -21.46
N LYS A 115 5.31 18.23 -21.48
CA LYS A 115 5.27 19.11 -22.67
C LYS A 115 6.60 19.82 -22.94
N ASN A 116 7.41 20.08 -21.91
CA ASN A 116 8.60 20.91 -22.01
C ASN A 116 9.91 20.23 -21.55
N TYR A 117 9.85 19.12 -20.80
CA TYR A 117 11.03 18.46 -20.27
C TYR A 117 11.00 16.95 -20.54
N LYS A 118 12.02 16.44 -21.25
CA LYS A 118 12.26 14.99 -21.43
C LYS A 118 12.59 14.27 -20.11
N ILE A 119 12.75 14.99 -19.00
CA ILE A 119 13.15 14.49 -17.69
C ILE A 119 12.19 15.04 -16.64
N ILE A 120 11.65 14.18 -15.79
CA ILE A 120 10.83 14.57 -14.63
C ILE A 120 11.73 15.36 -13.67
N THR A 121 11.35 16.59 -13.33
CA THR A 121 12.11 17.39 -12.35
C THR A 121 12.03 16.74 -10.96
N VAL A 122 13.06 16.94 -10.13
CA VAL A 122 13.08 16.42 -8.74
C VAL A 122 11.85 16.89 -7.95
N ASN A 123 11.39 18.12 -8.18
CA ASN A 123 10.20 18.66 -7.53
C ASN A 123 8.92 17.91 -7.96
N ALA A 124 8.77 17.64 -9.26
CA ALA A 124 7.64 16.86 -9.78
C ALA A 124 7.65 15.43 -9.22
N TRP A 125 8.82 14.79 -9.19
CA TRP A 125 9.02 13.49 -8.58
C TRP A 125 8.61 13.47 -7.10
N PHE A 126 9.11 14.43 -6.31
CA PHE A 126 8.81 14.52 -4.89
C PHE A 126 7.31 14.67 -4.63
N ILE A 127 6.63 15.56 -5.39
CA ILE A 127 5.20 15.79 -5.24
C ILE A 127 4.41 14.53 -5.58
N VAL A 128 4.68 13.89 -6.73
CA VAL A 128 3.98 12.65 -7.12
C VAL A 128 4.18 11.54 -6.10
N SER A 129 5.42 11.33 -5.64
CA SER A 129 5.74 10.31 -4.63
C SER A 129 5.07 10.60 -3.28
N TYR A 130 5.05 11.86 -2.84
CA TYR A 130 4.37 12.26 -1.61
C TYR A 130 2.87 11.93 -1.67
N PHE A 131 2.17 12.35 -2.72
CA PHE A 131 0.74 12.08 -2.86
C PHE A 131 0.43 10.61 -3.14
N GLY A 132 1.34 9.89 -3.80
CA GLY A 132 1.28 8.44 -3.95
C GLY A 132 1.29 7.73 -2.59
N ASN A 133 2.20 8.14 -1.69
CA ASN A 133 2.25 7.62 -0.33
C ASN A 133 0.99 7.97 0.47
N VAL A 134 0.46 9.19 0.34
CA VAL A 134 -0.80 9.58 0.98
C VAL A 134 -1.96 8.70 0.49
N TYR A 135 -2.02 8.40 -0.81
CA TYR A 135 -2.99 7.46 -1.37
C TYR A 135 -2.85 6.05 -0.77
N LEU A 136 -1.62 5.53 -0.65
CA LEU A 136 -1.35 4.23 -0.04
C LEU A 136 -1.77 4.18 1.44
N ILE A 137 -1.54 5.26 2.20
CA ILE A 137 -2.03 5.39 3.58
C ILE A 137 -3.56 5.32 3.60
N GLY A 138 -4.23 5.97 2.64
CA GLY A 138 -5.68 5.87 2.45
C GLY A 138 -6.16 4.43 2.29
N GLN A 139 -5.50 3.67 1.40
CA GLN A 139 -5.82 2.26 1.18
C GLN A 139 -5.58 1.40 2.43
N ALA A 140 -4.49 1.67 3.15
CA ALA A 140 -4.19 0.97 4.40
C ALA A 140 -5.18 1.30 5.52
N ALA A 141 -5.77 2.50 5.54
CA ALA A 141 -6.71 2.95 6.56
C ALA A 141 -8.01 2.12 6.61
N ASN A 142 -8.32 1.37 5.56
CA ASN A 142 -9.45 0.43 5.55
C ASN A 142 -9.38 -0.57 6.71
N VAL A 143 -8.19 -1.07 7.02
CA VAL A 143 -7.98 -2.05 8.10
C VAL A 143 -8.35 -1.48 9.47
N PRO A 144 -7.77 -0.36 9.95
CA PRO A 144 -8.14 0.21 11.25
C PRO A 144 -9.60 0.69 11.29
N ILE A 145 -10.15 1.21 10.19
CA ILE A 145 -11.57 1.62 10.15
C ILE A 145 -12.48 0.43 10.40
N LEU A 146 -12.26 -0.69 9.70
CA LEU A 146 -13.05 -1.90 9.88
C LEU A 146 -12.83 -2.52 11.26
N PHE A 147 -11.59 -2.54 11.75
CA PHE A 147 -11.26 -3.07 13.08
C PHE A 147 -11.95 -2.30 14.22
N ILE A 148 -12.03 -0.98 14.13
CA ILE A 148 -12.66 -0.15 15.17
C ILE A 148 -14.20 -0.27 15.11
N ASN A 149 -14.78 -0.32 13.92
CA ASN A 149 -16.22 -0.17 13.75
C ASN A 149 -16.98 -1.50 13.56
N SER A 150 -16.30 -2.62 13.27
CA SER A 150 -16.90 -3.94 13.11
C SER A 150 -16.33 -4.94 14.12
N SER A 151 -17.19 -5.44 15.03
CA SER A 151 -16.83 -6.49 15.99
C SER A 151 -16.42 -7.78 15.29
N ASP A 152 -17.13 -8.14 14.22
CA ASP A 152 -16.90 -9.40 13.50
C ASP A 152 -15.55 -9.34 12.78
N TYR A 153 -15.27 -8.21 12.12
CA TYR A 153 -13.98 -7.99 11.46
C TYR A 153 -12.84 -7.99 12.49
N ARG A 154 -13.02 -7.32 13.63
CA ARG A 154 -12.05 -7.33 14.72
C ARG A 154 -11.74 -8.73 15.22
N ASN A 155 -12.78 -9.54 15.46
CA ASN A 155 -12.62 -10.90 15.94
C ASN A 155 -11.92 -11.79 14.90
N ALA A 156 -12.29 -11.66 13.62
CA ALA A 156 -11.62 -12.36 12.53
C ALA A 156 -10.14 -11.95 12.41
N TYR A 157 -9.84 -10.65 12.48
CA TYR A 157 -8.48 -10.13 12.43
C TYR A 157 -7.62 -10.67 13.57
N LEU A 158 -8.11 -10.64 14.82
CA LEU A 158 -7.37 -11.15 15.97
C LEU A 158 -7.10 -12.66 15.86
N LYS A 159 -8.05 -13.42 15.29
CA LYS A 159 -7.87 -14.85 15.03
C LYS A 159 -6.74 -15.10 14.01
N GLU A 160 -6.78 -14.44 12.86
CA GLU A 160 -5.75 -14.58 11.81
C GLU A 160 -4.38 -14.07 12.30
N PHE A 161 -4.36 -12.94 13.02
CA PHE A 161 -3.13 -12.40 13.60
C PHE A 161 -2.46 -13.39 14.56
N ASN A 162 -3.24 -14.11 15.37
CA ASN A 162 -2.71 -15.15 16.25
C ASN A 162 -2.14 -16.34 15.47
N LEU A 163 -2.71 -16.71 14.32
CA LEU A 163 -2.16 -17.75 13.45
C LEU A 163 -0.82 -17.32 12.86
N ILE A 164 -0.75 -16.10 12.32
CA ILE A 164 0.48 -15.50 11.77
C ILE A 164 1.56 -15.43 12.86
N LYS A 165 1.22 -14.92 14.05
CA LYS A 165 2.12 -14.86 15.20
C LYS A 165 2.66 -16.24 15.58
N THR A 166 1.80 -17.26 15.60
CA THR A 166 2.20 -18.64 15.92
C THR A 166 3.11 -19.21 14.84
N PHE A 167 2.84 -18.94 13.56
CA PHE A 167 3.67 -19.34 12.43
C PHE A 167 5.08 -18.74 12.53
N PHE A 168 5.19 -17.42 12.73
CA PHE A 168 6.49 -16.76 12.92
C PHE A 168 7.20 -17.25 14.17
N LYS A 169 6.50 -17.43 15.29
CA LYS A 169 7.09 -17.99 16.51
C LYS A 169 7.69 -19.39 16.26
N LYS A 170 7.05 -20.24 15.46
CA LYS A 170 7.60 -21.56 15.08
C LYS A 170 8.87 -21.43 14.22
N ILE A 171 8.90 -20.49 13.27
CA ILE A 171 10.08 -20.26 12.42
C ILE A 171 11.27 -19.77 13.26
N PHE A 172 11.03 -18.77 14.11
CA PHE A 172 12.11 -18.11 14.85
C PHE A 172 12.54 -18.87 16.11
N ASN A 173 11.64 -19.56 16.81
CA ASN A 173 12.01 -20.35 18.00
C ASN A 173 12.65 -21.71 17.66
N ASN A 174 12.53 -22.19 16.42
CA ASN A 174 13.22 -23.40 15.96
C ASN A 174 14.60 -23.08 15.37
N SER A 175 15.05 -21.83 15.37
CA SER A 175 16.43 -21.50 15.06
C SER A 175 17.29 -21.79 16.29
N PRO A 176 18.19 -22.80 16.26
CA PRO A 176 19.11 -23.04 17.36
C PRO A 176 20.04 -21.84 17.45
N THR A 177 19.75 -20.94 18.38
CA THR A 177 20.66 -19.87 18.75
C THR A 177 21.72 -20.50 19.65
N THR A 178 22.65 -21.24 19.03
CA THR A 178 23.96 -21.48 19.64
C THR A 178 24.70 -20.15 19.60
N ILE A 179 24.44 -19.33 20.61
CA ILE A 179 25.31 -18.21 20.94
C ILE A 179 26.61 -18.88 21.42
N SER A 180 27.54 -19.10 20.49
CA SER A 180 28.93 -19.38 20.80
C SER A 180 29.44 -18.15 21.55
N VAL A 181 29.45 -18.23 22.89
CA VAL A 181 30.11 -17.24 23.73
C VAL A 181 31.57 -17.23 23.32
N ILE A 182 31.97 -16.27 22.49
CA ILE A 182 33.38 -16.05 22.17
C ILE A 182 34.03 -15.70 23.52
N PRO A 183 35.00 -16.49 24.01
CA PRO A 183 35.66 -16.19 25.26
C PRO A 183 36.28 -14.79 25.14
N LYS A 184 35.92 -13.92 26.08
CA LYS A 184 36.42 -12.56 26.17
C LYS A 184 37.94 -12.62 26.31
N VAL A 185 38.68 -12.39 25.24
CA VAL A 185 40.14 -12.25 25.30
C VAL A 185 40.42 -10.97 26.06
N ILE A 186 40.71 -11.10 27.35
CA ILE A 186 41.19 -10.00 28.20
C ILE A 186 42.66 -9.79 27.83
N ASN A 187 42.91 -8.98 26.80
CA ASN A 187 44.26 -8.56 26.46
C ASN A 187 44.64 -7.40 27.41
N ILE A 188 45.21 -7.76 28.57
CA ILE A 188 45.78 -6.80 29.52
C ILE A 188 47.08 -6.29 28.89
N ASN A 189 46.99 -5.17 28.17
CA ASN A 189 48.17 -4.39 27.83
C ASN A 189 48.81 -3.90 29.13
N LYS A 190 49.82 -4.64 29.61
CA LYS A 190 50.82 -4.17 30.57
C LYS A 190 51.54 -2.99 29.93
N ILE A 191 51.16 -1.78 30.28
CA ILE A 191 51.95 -0.59 30.01
C ILE A 191 53.11 -0.62 31.00
N THR A 192 54.32 -0.87 30.51
CA THR A 192 55.55 -0.68 31.29
C THR A 192 55.79 0.82 31.47
N PRO A 193 56.02 1.31 32.70
CA PRO A 193 56.34 2.71 32.92
C PRO A 193 57.78 2.97 32.45
N ILE A 194 57.95 4.04 31.69
CA ILE A 194 59.26 4.53 31.26
C ILE A 194 59.91 5.18 32.49
N SER A 195 61.00 4.58 32.98
CA SER A 195 61.88 5.21 33.96
C SER A 195 62.72 6.29 33.29
N SER A 196 62.76 7.46 33.92
CA SER A 196 63.61 8.63 33.63
C SER A 196 65.09 8.28 33.48
#